data_AF-A0A7L4PVB9-F1
#
_entry.id   AF-A0A7L4PVB9-F1
#
_cell.length_a   1.000
_cell.length_b   1.000
_cell.length_c   1.000
_cell.angle_alpha   90.00
_cell.angle_beta   90.00
_cell.angle_gamma   90.00
#
_symmetry.space_group_name_H-M   'P 1'
#
loop_
_entity.id
_entity.type
_entity.pdbx_description
1 polymer ?
#
loop_
_entity_poly.entity_id
_entity_poly.type
_entity_poly.pdbx_seq_one_letter_code
_entity_poly.pdbx_strand_id
1 'polypeptide(L)'
;MNPVRGDDGGIAETLGALALIALLALAAAVIIAALLYQPWPLAVPAVRIDAEWSGHVLSLHHRGGDPLSRSQLAILIDGTDRTADFADNSGSSTWTRWNAGETRTMSVTGGIPRSVILRYTLQAKAGGAETVVIAAFDESGILRS
;
A
#
# COMPACT_ATOMS: atom_id res chain seq x y z
N MET A 1 25.64 -21.67 73.60
CA MET A 1 24.85 -20.99 72.56
C MET A 1 24.63 -21.94 71.40
N ASN A 2 23.38 -22.21 71.01
CA ASN A 2 23.05 -23.01 69.83
C ASN A 2 22.67 -22.05 68.69
N PRO A 3 23.30 -22.11 67.50
CA PRO A 3 22.94 -21.22 66.40
C PRO A 3 21.61 -21.65 65.76
N VAL A 4 20.67 -20.72 65.66
CA VAL A 4 19.45 -20.88 64.87
C VAL A 4 19.86 -20.80 63.40
N ARG A 5 19.72 -21.90 62.65
CA ARG A 5 19.88 -21.90 61.19
C ARG A 5 18.63 -21.24 60.59
N GLY A 6 18.83 -20.11 59.91
CA GLY A 6 17.76 -19.42 59.17
C GLY A 6 17.23 -20.30 58.05
N ASP A 7 15.91 -20.39 57.96
CA ASP A 7 15.16 -21.14 56.96
C ASP A 7 15.13 -20.35 55.63
N ASP A 8 16.30 -20.12 55.05
CA ASP A 8 16.45 -19.34 53.81
C ASP A 8 16.12 -20.16 52.54
N GLY A 9 16.00 -21.50 52.69
CA GLY A 9 15.75 -22.43 51.59
C GLY A 9 14.34 -22.31 51.01
N GLY A 10 13.31 -22.31 51.86
CA GLY A 10 11.91 -22.26 51.41
C GLY A 10 11.54 -20.94 50.70
N ILE A 11 12.22 -19.84 51.03
CA ILE A 11 12.03 -18.54 50.37
C ILE A 11 12.70 -18.53 48.99
N ALA A 12 13.90 -19.11 48.85
CA ALA A 12 14.60 -19.20 47.57
C ALA A 12 13.90 -20.15 46.58
N GLU A 13 13.35 -21.27 47.06
CA GLU A 13 12.60 -22.24 46.25
C GLU A 13 11.30 -21.63 45.72
N THR A 14 10.55 -20.92 46.57
CA THR A 14 9.31 -20.25 46.16
C THR A 14 9.57 -19.07 45.22
N LEU A 15 10.65 -18.31 45.45
CA LEU A 15 11.05 -17.22 44.58
C LEU A 15 11.50 -17.72 43.19
N GLY A 16 12.24 -18.84 43.15
CA GLY A 16 12.65 -19.48 41.90
C GLY A 16 11.48 -20.01 41.09
N ALA A 17 10.50 -20.65 41.76
CA ALA A 17 9.27 -21.11 41.12
C ALA A 17 8.48 -19.94 40.54
N LEU A 18 8.35 -18.83 41.29
CA LEU A 18 7.63 -17.63 40.82
C LEU A 18 8.32 -16.99 39.61
N ALA A 19 9.65 -16.94 39.61
CA ALA A 19 10.43 -16.41 38.49
C ALA A 19 10.26 -17.26 37.22
N LEU A 20 10.25 -18.59 37.34
CA LEU A 20 10.02 -19.49 36.21
C LEU A 20 8.61 -19.36 35.64
N ILE A 21 7.59 -19.24 36.50
CA ILE A 21 6.21 -19.01 36.06
C ILE A 21 6.08 -17.68 35.32
N ALA A 22 6.68 -16.61 35.84
CA ALA A 22 6.67 -15.30 35.19
C ALA A 22 7.35 -15.33 33.81
N LEU A 23 8.49 -16.03 33.70
CA LEU A 23 9.20 -16.18 32.43
C LEU A 23 8.38 -16.97 31.41
N LEU A 24 7.75 -18.07 31.84
CA LEU A 24 6.88 -18.87 30.99
C LEU A 24 5.67 -18.07 30.51
N ALA A 25 5.04 -17.30 31.39
CA ALA A 25 3.93 -16.43 31.04
C ALA A 25 4.35 -15.36 30.02
N LEU A 26 5.54 -14.78 30.18
CA LEU A 26 6.08 -13.80 29.23
C LEU A 26 6.38 -14.42 27.86
N ALA A 27 6.97 -15.61 27.82
CA ALA A 27 7.20 -16.35 26.58
C ALA A 27 5.89 -16.69 25.87
N ALA A 28 4.89 -17.18 26.61
CA ALA A 28 3.56 -17.45 26.08
C ALA A 28 2.89 -16.18 25.54
N ALA A 29 3.01 -15.05 26.24
CA ALA A 29 2.48 -13.77 25.80
C ALA A 29 3.08 -13.31 24.47
N VAL A 30 4.39 -13.47 24.27
CA VAL A 30 5.04 -13.15 22.99
C VAL A 30 4.54 -14.04 21.85
N ILE A 31 4.42 -15.35 22.09
CA ILE A 31 3.90 -16.29 21.09
C ILE A 31 2.45 -15.96 20.72
N ILE A 32 1.61 -15.69 21.72
CA ILE A 32 0.21 -15.30 21.52
C ILE A 32 0.15 -13.98 20.74
N ALA A 33 0.95 -12.98 21.12
CA ALA A 33 1.00 -11.69 20.41
C ALA A 33 1.44 -11.86 18.95
N ALA A 34 2.40 -12.74 18.68
CA ALA A 34 2.85 -13.04 17.32
C ALA A 34 1.77 -13.76 16.49
N LEU A 35 1.02 -14.70 17.09
CA LEU A 35 -0.07 -15.42 16.42
C LEU A 35 -1.29 -14.53 16.15
N LEU A 36 -1.57 -13.59 17.05
CA LEU A 36 -2.66 -12.63 16.90
C LEU A 36 -2.29 -11.44 16.01
N TYR A 37 -1.02 -11.30 15.62
CA TYR A 37 -0.59 -10.25 14.71
C TYR A 37 -1.10 -10.52 13.30
N GLN A 38 -2.24 -9.93 12.96
CA GLN A 38 -2.73 -9.93 11.59
C GLN A 38 -2.09 -8.75 10.83
N PRO A 39 -1.43 -9.00 9.68
CA PRO A 39 -1.04 -7.90 8.81
C PRO A 39 -2.29 -7.14 8.40
N TRP A 40 -2.26 -5.81 8.55
CA TRP A 40 -3.39 -4.96 8.16
C TRP A 40 -3.70 -5.17 6.68
N PRO A 41 -4.98 -5.32 6.29
CA PRO A 41 -5.34 -5.51 4.90
C PRO A 41 -4.79 -4.37 4.05
N LEU A 42 -3.99 -4.69 3.03
CA LEU A 42 -3.67 -3.71 1.99
C LEU A 42 -4.94 -3.50 1.17
N ALA A 43 -5.56 -2.33 1.31
CA ALA A 43 -6.76 -1.98 0.58
C ALA A 43 -6.38 -1.56 -0.84
N VAL A 44 -6.57 -2.46 -1.82
CA VAL A 44 -6.50 -2.11 -3.24
C VAL A 44 -7.60 -1.08 -3.52
N PRO A 45 -7.27 0.12 -4.06
CA PRO A 45 -8.29 1.12 -4.36
C PRO A 45 -9.24 0.57 -5.41
N ALA A 46 -10.53 0.59 -5.11
CA ALA A 46 -11.56 0.24 -6.06
C ALA A 46 -11.81 1.46 -6.94
N VAL A 47 -11.18 1.51 -8.12
CA VAL A 47 -11.26 2.65 -9.04
C VAL A 47 -11.67 2.20 -10.43
N ARG A 48 -12.43 3.04 -11.14
CA ARG A 48 -12.74 2.85 -12.57
C ARG A 48 -12.15 3.98 -13.37
N ILE A 49 -11.33 3.64 -14.36
CA ILE A 49 -10.62 4.59 -15.20
C ILE A 49 -10.93 4.23 -16.65
N ASP A 50 -11.29 5.23 -17.44
CA ASP A 50 -11.42 5.10 -18.89
C ASP A 50 -10.29 5.88 -19.55
N ALA A 51 -9.70 5.33 -20.61
CA ALA A 51 -8.73 6.02 -21.44
C ALA A 51 -9.36 6.40 -22.78
N GLU A 52 -9.15 7.63 -23.20
CA GLU A 52 -9.57 8.13 -24.50
C GLU A 52 -8.37 8.75 -25.21
N TRP A 53 -8.22 8.39 -26.47
CA TRP A 53 -7.23 8.98 -27.35
C TRP A 53 -7.90 9.89 -28.37
N SER A 54 -7.53 11.17 -28.37
CA SER A 54 -8.04 12.15 -29.32
C SER A 54 -6.90 12.93 -29.96
N GLY A 55 -6.60 12.60 -31.21
CA GLY A 55 -5.54 13.23 -32.02
C GLY A 55 -4.13 12.97 -31.46
N HIS A 56 -3.69 13.83 -30.54
CA HIS A 56 -2.39 13.78 -29.85
C HIS A 56 -2.52 13.86 -28.33
N VAL A 57 -3.74 13.81 -27.80
CA VAL A 57 -4.02 13.93 -26.38
C VAL A 57 -4.55 12.60 -25.85
N LEU A 58 -3.87 12.07 -24.84
CA LEU A 58 -4.35 10.97 -24.04
C LEU A 58 -5.09 11.53 -22.82
N SER A 59 -6.37 11.19 -22.70
CA SER A 59 -7.25 11.59 -21.60
C SER A 59 -7.62 10.38 -20.76
N LEU A 60 -7.29 10.42 -19.47
CA LEU A 60 -7.70 9.41 -18.50
C LEU A 60 -8.81 9.99 -17.61
N HIS A 61 -9.94 9.31 -17.55
CA HIS A 61 -11.13 9.76 -16.84
C HIS A 61 -11.36 8.90 -15.61
N HIS A 62 -11.38 9.50 -14.42
CA HIS A 62 -11.71 8.78 -13.19
C HIS A 62 -13.23 8.70 -13.03
N ARG A 63 -13.83 7.56 -13.37
CA ARG A 63 -15.29 7.38 -13.44
C ARG A 63 -15.96 7.15 -12.09
N GLY A 64 -15.18 6.81 -11.07
CA GLY A 64 -15.67 6.66 -9.70
C GLY A 64 -14.77 5.77 -8.86
N GLY A 65 -15.11 5.64 -7.58
CA GLY A 65 -14.37 4.82 -6.63
C GLY A 65 -13.45 5.62 -5.72
N ASP A 66 -12.35 4.99 -5.29
CA ASP A 66 -11.39 5.58 -4.35
C ASP A 66 -10.48 6.62 -5.02
N PRO A 67 -10.16 7.73 -4.32
CA PRO A 67 -9.23 8.73 -4.84
C PRO A 67 -7.80 8.20 -4.88
N LEU A 68 -7.07 8.54 -5.94
CA LEU A 68 -5.70 8.10 -6.15
C LEU A 68 -4.70 9.19 -5.74
N SER A 69 -3.73 8.83 -4.89
CA SER A 69 -2.62 9.71 -4.53
C SER A 69 -1.55 9.65 -5.62
N ARG A 70 -1.07 10.82 -6.09
CA ARG A 70 0.03 10.88 -7.09
C ARG A 70 1.29 10.18 -6.61
N SER A 71 1.62 10.31 -5.33
CA SER A 71 2.81 9.68 -4.74
C SER A 71 2.80 8.15 -4.79
N GLN A 72 1.63 7.54 -4.98
CA GLN A 72 1.43 6.09 -5.02
C GLN A 72 1.08 5.59 -6.42
N LEU A 73 0.82 6.49 -7.37
CA LEU A 73 0.38 6.17 -8.71
C LEU A 73 1.54 6.34 -9.70
N ALA A 74 1.77 5.33 -10.53
CA ALA A 74 2.63 5.41 -11.70
C ALA A 74 1.79 5.14 -12.96
N ILE A 75 1.79 6.08 -13.90
CA ILE A 75 1.14 5.98 -15.21
C ILE A 75 2.24 5.70 -16.23
N LEU A 76 2.29 4.46 -16.71
CA LEU A 76 3.28 3.99 -17.66
C LEU A 76 2.71 4.03 -19.07
N ILE A 77 3.37 4.76 -19.95
CA ILE A 77 3.07 4.82 -21.38
C ILE A 77 4.19 4.07 -22.10
N ASP A 78 3.84 2.97 -22.77
CA ASP A 78 4.81 2.09 -23.43
C ASP A 78 5.97 1.67 -22.51
N GLY A 79 5.64 1.40 -21.25
CA GLY A 79 6.59 1.00 -20.20
C GLY A 79 7.37 2.15 -19.55
N THR A 80 7.24 3.39 -20.02
CA THR A 80 7.90 4.57 -19.44
C THR A 80 6.97 5.30 -18.48
N ASP A 81 7.42 5.60 -17.26
CA ASP A 81 6.64 6.41 -16.31
C ASP A 81 6.51 7.85 -16.81
N ARG A 82 5.28 8.26 -17.10
CA ARG A 82 4.89 9.61 -17.55
C ARG A 82 3.93 10.30 -16.59
N THR A 83 3.85 9.85 -15.34
CA THR A 83 2.88 10.38 -14.36
C THR A 83 2.95 11.90 -14.20
N ALA A 84 4.17 12.47 -14.28
CA ALA A 84 4.39 13.90 -14.13
C ALA A 84 3.94 14.74 -15.34
N ASP A 85 3.77 14.11 -16.50
CA ASP A 85 3.36 14.78 -17.74
C ASP A 85 1.85 14.98 -17.81
N PHE A 86 1.07 14.31 -16.94
CA PHE A 86 -0.37 14.47 -16.86
C PHE A 86 -0.75 15.76 -16.14
N ALA A 87 -1.59 16.55 -16.80
CA ALA A 87 -2.23 17.75 -16.26
C ALA A 87 -3.64 17.46 -15.74
N ASP A 88 -4.10 18.23 -14.77
CA ASP A 88 -5.49 18.27 -14.34
C ASP A 88 -6.39 19.07 -15.31
N ASN A 89 -7.69 19.16 -15.00
CA ASN A 89 -8.65 19.91 -15.81
C ASN A 89 -8.33 21.41 -15.95
N SER A 90 -7.46 21.97 -15.09
CA SER A 90 -7.00 23.36 -15.18
C SER A 90 -5.75 23.52 -16.05
N GLY A 91 -5.18 22.41 -16.54
CA GLY A 91 -3.92 22.39 -17.27
C GLY A 91 -2.68 22.33 -16.37
N SER A 92 -2.85 22.11 -15.06
CA SER A 92 -1.73 22.05 -14.10
C SER A 92 -1.20 20.62 -13.94
N SER A 93 0.11 20.45 -14.08
CA SER A 93 0.83 19.19 -13.79
C SER A 93 1.20 19.02 -12.30
N THR A 94 0.77 19.92 -11.42
CA THR A 94 1.09 19.89 -9.98
C THR A 94 0.03 19.22 -9.12
N TRP A 95 -0.83 18.39 -9.71
CA TRP A 95 -1.84 17.66 -8.95
C TRP A 95 -1.19 16.70 -7.94
N THR A 96 -1.80 16.56 -6.78
CA THR A 96 -1.35 15.68 -5.68
C THR A 96 -2.28 14.49 -5.47
N ARG A 97 -3.56 14.68 -5.83
CA ARG A 97 -4.62 13.68 -5.75
C ARG A 97 -5.42 13.70 -7.05
N TRP A 98 -5.97 12.56 -7.41
CA TRP A 98 -6.88 12.40 -8.52
C TRP A 98 -8.19 11.80 -8.00
N ASN A 99 -9.27 12.57 -8.07
CA ASN A 99 -10.57 12.21 -7.52
C ASN A 99 -11.54 11.73 -8.60
N ALA A 100 -12.62 11.08 -8.16
CA ALA A 100 -13.75 10.75 -9.02
C ALA A 100 -14.33 11.98 -9.72
N GLY A 101 -14.57 11.86 -11.02
CA GLY A 101 -15.06 12.93 -11.90
C GLY A 101 -13.97 13.77 -12.54
N GLU A 102 -12.72 13.67 -12.09
CA GLU A 102 -11.62 14.42 -12.66
C GLU A 102 -10.97 13.69 -13.84
N THR A 103 -10.46 14.47 -14.78
CA THR A 103 -9.73 13.97 -15.95
C THR A 103 -8.26 14.33 -15.81
N ARG A 104 -7.40 13.47 -16.35
CA ARG A 104 -5.97 13.72 -16.47
C ARG A 104 -5.58 13.62 -17.92
N THR A 105 -4.94 14.66 -18.45
CA THR A 105 -4.60 14.74 -19.87
C THR A 105 -3.12 14.91 -20.08
N MET A 106 -2.60 14.30 -21.14
CA MET A 106 -1.20 14.43 -21.54
C MET A 106 -1.15 14.57 -23.07
N SER A 107 -0.30 15.47 -23.55
CA SER A 107 0.05 15.52 -24.97
C SER A 107 1.13 14.49 -25.27
N VAL A 108 0.84 13.54 -26.14
CA VAL A 108 1.77 12.47 -26.53
C VAL A 108 2.29 12.76 -27.93
N THR A 109 3.62 12.84 -28.04
CA THR A 109 4.32 13.01 -29.32
C THR A 109 4.83 11.65 -29.78
N GLY A 110 4.42 11.17 -30.95
CA GLY A 110 4.89 9.88 -31.50
C GLY A 110 3.80 8.92 -32.00
N GLY A 111 2.52 9.31 -31.95
CA GLY A 111 1.40 8.47 -32.39
C GLY A 111 0.58 7.92 -31.22
N ILE A 112 -0.33 6.99 -31.53
CA ILE A 112 -1.18 6.32 -30.52
C ILE A 112 -0.28 5.43 -29.64
N PRO A 113 -0.32 5.56 -28.31
CA PRO A 113 0.38 4.65 -27.39
C PRO A 113 -0.04 3.20 -27.61
N ARG A 114 0.91 2.26 -27.56
CA ARG A 114 0.58 0.83 -27.64
C ARG A 114 0.01 0.29 -26.33
N SER A 115 0.49 0.84 -25.22
CA SER A 115 0.08 0.43 -23.89
C SER A 115 0.06 1.61 -22.91
N VAL A 116 -0.99 1.65 -22.09
CA VAL A 116 -1.14 2.59 -20.98
C VAL A 116 -1.46 1.77 -19.73
N ILE A 117 -0.55 1.73 -18.78
CA ILE A 117 -0.69 0.93 -17.56
C ILE A 117 -0.66 1.85 -16.35
N LEU A 118 -1.64 1.71 -15.47
CA LEU A 118 -1.70 2.42 -14.20
C LEU A 118 -1.34 1.43 -13.09
N ARG A 119 -0.21 1.70 -12.43
CA ARG A 119 0.29 0.94 -11.28
C ARG A 119 0.07 1.74 -10.02
N TYR A 120 -0.47 1.09 -9.00
CA TYR A 120 -0.68 1.69 -7.69
C TYR A 120 0.17 0.97 -6.64
N THR A 121 0.90 1.72 -5.84
CA THR A 121 1.75 1.20 -4.77
C THR A 121 1.06 1.35 -3.42
N LEU A 122 0.62 0.22 -2.89
CA LEU A 122 0.05 0.07 -1.57
C LEU A 122 1.18 0.07 -0.54
N GLN A 123 1.04 0.91 0.47
CA GLN A 123 1.99 0.98 1.58
C GLN A 123 1.35 0.29 2.78
N ALA A 124 1.91 -0.84 3.19
CA ALA A 124 1.53 -1.49 4.43
C ALA A 124 2.07 -0.68 5.62
N LYS A 125 1.24 -0.51 6.63
CA LYS A 125 1.63 0.18 7.88
C LYS A 125 2.83 -0.48 8.58
N ALA A 126 3.06 -1.77 8.31
CA ALA A 126 4.19 -2.55 8.80
C ALA A 126 5.48 -2.41 7.96
N GLY A 127 5.53 -1.50 6.98
CA GLY A 127 6.73 -1.20 6.19
C GLY A 127 6.91 -2.01 4.91
N GLY A 128 5.95 -2.87 4.54
CA GLY A 128 5.92 -3.54 3.23
C GLY A 128 5.26 -2.67 2.15
N ALA A 129 5.70 -2.80 0.90
CA ALA A 129 5.04 -2.16 -0.24
C ALA A 129 4.64 -3.21 -1.28
N GLU A 130 3.42 -3.10 -1.79
CA GLU A 130 2.90 -3.95 -2.87
C GLU A 130 2.48 -3.07 -4.04
N THR A 131 2.88 -3.43 -5.26
CA THR A 131 2.43 -2.71 -6.45
C THR A 131 1.42 -3.55 -7.22
N VAL A 132 0.25 -2.97 -7.49
CA VAL A 132 -0.86 -3.61 -8.20
C VAL A 132 -1.17 -2.80 -9.47
N VAL A 133 -1.51 -3.49 -10.56
CA VAL A 133 -2.06 -2.82 -11.76
C VAL A 133 -3.54 -2.58 -11.53
N ILE A 134 -3.96 -1.31 -11.60
CA ILE A 134 -5.35 -0.90 -11.35
C ILE A 134 -6.11 -0.61 -12.65
N ALA A 135 -5.40 -0.35 -13.75
CA ALA A 135 -5.96 -0.24 -15.09
C ALA A 135 -4.87 -0.49 -16.14
N ALA A 136 -5.25 -1.08 -17.27
CA ALA A 136 -4.36 -1.30 -18.41
C ALA A 136 -5.16 -1.15 -19.70
N PHE A 137 -4.71 -0.29 -20.60
CA PHE A 137 -5.34 0.01 -21.87
C PHE A 137 -4.37 -0.24 -23.02
N ASP A 138 -4.89 -0.64 -24.17
CA ASP A 138 -4.16 -0.76 -25.42
C ASP A 138 -4.61 0.31 -26.43
N GLU A 139 -4.15 0.19 -27.67
CA GLU A 139 -4.50 1.08 -28.79
C GLU A 139 -6.00 1.20 -29.09
N SER A 140 -6.82 0.24 -28.63
CA SER A 140 -8.27 0.25 -28.78
C SER A 140 -9.02 0.91 -27.61
N GLY A 141 -8.30 1.32 -26.56
CA GLY A 141 -8.89 1.88 -25.33
C GLY A 141 -9.54 0.83 -24.42
N ILE A 142 -9.36 -0.47 -24.71
CA ILE A 142 -9.99 -1.55 -23.93
C ILE A 142 -9.18 -1.87 -22.69
N LEU A 143 -9.86 -1.89 -21.53
CA LEU A 143 -9.35 -2.43 -20.29
C LEU A 143 -9.09 -3.94 -20.43
N ARG A 144 -7.84 -4.39 -20.35
CA ARG A 144 -7.56 -5.82 -20.14
C ARG A 144 -7.61 -6.13 -18.64
N SER A 145 -8.66 -6.88 -18.25
CA SER A 145 -8.84 -7.48 -16.93
C SER A 145 -7.86 -8.61 -16.67
#